data_AF-A0A0F9LLZ8-F1
#
_entry.id   AF-A0A0F9LLZ8-F1
#
_cell.length_a   1.000
_cell.length_b   1.000
_cell.length_c   1.000
_cell.angle_alpha   90.00
_cell.angle_beta   90.00
_cell.angle_gamma   90.00
#
_symmetry.space_group_name_H-M   'P 1'
#
loop_
_entity.id
_entity.type
_entity.pdbx_description
1 polymer ?
#
loop_
_entity_poly.entity_id
_entity_poly.type
_entity_poly.pdbx_seq_one_letter_code
_entity_poly.pdbx_strand_id
1 'polypeptide(L)'
;MKILEINRKHEEITVKIESLNDLWSLYNVIGKDDIVSARTQRRVVIKEGTKGERKWMRLKLKVEKVTFHEFSNRLRIKGKILEGPEDFVSFGTYHTFNLEVLQKISIIKERWLKHDIKRLKESSKFESNYVMIFIAIETGLATIALITNFSYNRIATIKKNIPGKRYKQTYRNKALT
;
A
#
# COMPACT_ATOMS: atom_id res chain seq x y z
N MET A 1 11.82 0.17 -3.69
CA MET A 1 11.37 1.29 -4.53
C MET A 1 12.52 1.80 -5.38
N LYS A 2 12.23 2.32 -6.58
CA LYS A 2 13.25 3.03 -7.37
C LYS A 2 12.80 4.45 -7.67
N ILE A 3 13.57 5.42 -7.19
CA ILE A 3 13.40 6.83 -7.60
C ILE A 3 13.93 6.97 -9.03
N LEU A 4 13.07 7.39 -9.96
CA LEU A 4 13.42 7.57 -11.36
C LEU A 4 13.89 8.99 -11.65
N GLU A 5 13.24 9.98 -11.06
CA GLU A 5 13.51 11.40 -11.31
C GLU A 5 13.14 12.24 -10.08
N ILE A 6 13.95 13.26 -9.79
CA ILE A 6 13.67 14.29 -8.79
C ILE A 6 13.79 15.65 -9.48
N ASN A 7 12.66 16.26 -9.79
CA ASN A 7 12.60 17.58 -10.38
C ASN A 7 12.34 18.63 -9.29
N ARG A 8 13.41 19.28 -8.84
CA ARG A 8 13.34 20.30 -7.78
C ARG A 8 12.66 21.60 -8.20
N LYS A 9 12.57 21.90 -9.51
CA LYS A 9 11.92 23.14 -9.98
C LYS A 9 10.40 23.07 -9.83
N HIS A 10 9.84 21.88 -10.02
CA HIS A 10 8.40 21.64 -9.95
C HIS A 10 8.00 20.87 -8.69
N GLU A 11 8.92 20.70 -7.73
CA GLU A 11 8.70 19.88 -6.53
C GLU A 11 8.08 18.51 -6.88
N GLU A 12 8.57 17.88 -7.95
CA GLU A 12 8.06 16.62 -8.50
C GLU A 12 9.05 15.49 -8.27
N ILE A 13 8.58 14.36 -7.75
CA ILE A 13 9.36 13.14 -7.60
C ILE A 13 8.64 12.00 -8.31
N THR A 14 9.32 11.37 -9.28
CA THR A 14 8.81 10.20 -9.98
C THR A 14 9.46 8.93 -9.43
N VAL A 15 8.63 7.96 -9.06
CA VAL A 15 9.06 6.68 -8.51
C VAL A 15 8.46 5.50 -9.28
N LYS A 16 9.20 4.39 -9.30
CA LYS A 16 8.70 3.07 -9.71
C LYS A 16 8.50 2.22 -8.45
N ILE A 17 7.33 1.61 -8.35
CA ILE A 17 6.95 0.69 -7.29
C ILE A 17 7.58 -0.67 -7.63
N GLU A 18 8.36 -1.24 -6.72
CA GLU A 18 9.06 -2.52 -6.89
C GLU A 18 8.64 -3.56 -5.85
N SER A 19 8.06 -3.12 -4.72
CA SER A 19 7.57 -3.99 -3.65
C SER A 19 6.27 -3.48 -3.02
N LEU A 20 5.64 -4.31 -2.20
CA LEU A 20 4.48 -3.92 -1.39
C LEU A 20 4.82 -2.88 -0.32
N ASN A 21 6.04 -2.95 0.23
CA ASN A 21 6.54 -1.94 1.18
C ASN A 21 6.59 -0.54 0.54
N ASP A 22 6.82 -0.48 -0.77
CA ASP A 22 6.82 0.78 -1.50
C ASP A 22 5.43 1.39 -1.56
N LEU A 23 4.39 0.57 -1.79
CA LEU A 23 2.99 1.03 -1.74
C LEU A 23 2.64 1.59 -0.36
N TRP A 24 3.08 0.91 0.71
CA TRP A 24 2.92 1.41 2.08
C TRP A 24 3.70 2.70 2.33
N SER A 25 4.91 2.81 1.77
CA SER A 25 5.71 4.03 1.88
C SER A 25 5.02 5.20 1.18
N LEU A 26 4.47 4.97 -0.01
CA LEU A 26 3.71 5.97 -0.78
C LEU A 26 2.40 6.34 -0.07
N TYR A 27 1.71 5.39 0.56
CA TYR A 27 0.55 5.67 1.41
C TYR A 27 0.85 6.69 2.51
N ASN A 28 2.03 6.59 3.13
CA ASN A 28 2.45 7.49 4.20
C ASN A 28 3.01 8.83 3.71
N VAL A 29 3.39 8.93 2.43
CA VAL A 29 3.99 10.14 1.83
C VAL A 29 2.94 10.99 1.11
N ILE A 30 1.98 10.36 0.42
CA ILE A 30 0.97 11.05 -0.37
C ILE A 30 -0.17 11.47 0.57
N GLY A 31 -0.41 12.78 0.64
CA GLY A 31 -1.44 13.40 1.45
C GLY A 31 -2.58 14.01 0.62
N LYS A 32 -3.57 14.54 1.32
CA LYS A 32 -4.64 15.35 0.72
C LYS A 32 -4.02 16.60 0.07
N ASP A 33 -4.62 17.04 -1.02
CA ASP A 33 -4.25 18.24 -1.80
C ASP A 33 -2.94 18.15 -2.59
N ASP A 34 -2.14 17.09 -2.40
CA ASP A 34 -1.04 16.75 -3.30
C ASP A 34 -1.55 16.51 -4.74
N ILE A 35 -0.66 16.65 -5.71
CA ILE A 35 -0.95 16.30 -7.10
C ILE A 35 -0.19 15.03 -7.45
N VAL A 36 -0.88 14.07 -8.06
CA VAL A 36 -0.29 12.81 -8.49
C VAL A 36 -0.52 12.57 -9.97
N SER A 37 0.49 12.05 -10.67
CA SER A 37 0.40 11.66 -12.08
C SER A 37 0.73 10.19 -12.27
N ALA A 38 -0.16 9.46 -12.93
CA ALA A 38 0.08 8.05 -13.24
C ALA A 38 -0.61 7.66 -14.55
N ARG A 39 -0.13 6.56 -15.15
CA ARG A 39 -0.78 5.93 -16.31
C ARG A 39 -1.92 5.04 -15.82
N THR A 40 -3.11 5.20 -16.39
CA THR A 40 -4.32 4.46 -16.01
C THR A 40 -5.11 4.03 -17.25
N GLN A 41 -6.05 3.10 -17.06
CA GLN A 41 -6.99 2.72 -18.09
C GLN A 41 -8.37 3.30 -17.77
N ARG A 42 -8.99 3.94 -18.75
CA ARG A 42 -10.37 4.42 -18.65
C ARG A 42 -11.18 3.82 -19.80
N ARG A 43 -12.44 3.47 -19.51
CA ARG A 43 -13.39 3.10 -20.55
C ARG A 43 -13.88 4.38 -21.23
N VAL A 44 -13.70 4.44 -22.53
CA VAL A 44 -14.13 5.55 -23.39
C VAL A 44 -15.24 5.03 -24.29
N VAL A 45 -16.37 5.73 -24.32
CA VAL A 45 -17.49 5.45 -25.22
C VAL A 45 -17.48 6.55 -26.28
N ILE A 46 -17.26 6.18 -27.55
CA ILE A 46 -17.11 7.14 -28.66
C ILE A 46 -18.49 7.48 -29.27
N LYS A 47 -19.43 6.52 -29.26
CA LYS A 47 -20.82 6.73 -29.67
C LYS A 47 -21.77 6.08 -28.66
N GLU A 48 -22.86 6.75 -28.33
CA GLU A 48 -23.93 6.16 -27.50
C GLU A 48 -24.41 4.83 -28.11
N GLY A 49 -24.55 3.80 -27.29
CA GLY A 49 -24.92 2.44 -27.73
C GLY A 49 -23.77 1.52 -28.15
N THR A 50 -22.52 2.01 -28.26
CA THR A 50 -21.36 1.16 -28.58
C THR A 50 -20.68 0.56 -27.34
N LYS A 51 -20.05 -0.61 -27.50
CA LYS A 51 -19.18 -1.19 -26.46
C LYS A 51 -17.97 -0.28 -26.26
N GLY A 52 -17.98 0.53 -25.20
CA GLY A 52 -16.83 1.40 -24.88
C GLY A 52 -15.52 0.63 -24.71
N GLU A 53 -14.44 1.17 -25.27
CA GLU A 53 -13.10 0.60 -25.29
C GLU A 53 -12.25 1.09 -24.11
N ARG A 54 -11.34 0.25 -23.61
CA ARG A 54 -10.40 0.67 -22.56
C ARG A 54 -9.16 1.28 -23.21
N LYS A 55 -8.96 2.57 -23.01
CA LYS A 55 -7.77 3.30 -23.50
C LYS A 55 -6.81 3.60 -22.36
N TRP A 56 -5.53 3.42 -22.63
CA TRP A 56 -4.46 3.86 -21.73
C TRP A 56 -4.26 5.37 -21.87
N MET A 57 -4.20 6.07 -20.74
CA MET A 57 -3.96 7.51 -20.68
C MET A 57 -3.17 7.86 -19.43
N ARG A 58 -2.49 9.01 -19.45
CA ARG A 58 -1.86 9.60 -18.26
C ARG A 58 -2.78 10.70 -17.74
N LEU A 59 -3.09 10.66 -16.45
CA LEU A 59 -3.89 11.69 -15.79
C LEU A 59 -3.05 12.36 -14.69
N LYS A 60 -3.36 13.62 -14.37
CA LYS A 60 -2.99 14.22 -13.09
C LYS A 60 -4.23 14.39 -12.23
N LEU A 61 -4.14 13.97 -10.97
CA LEU A 61 -5.21 14.10 -10.00
C LEU A 61 -4.77 14.99 -8.84
N LYS A 62 -5.67 15.85 -8.36
CA LYS A 62 -5.58 16.44 -7.03
C LYS A 62 -6.13 15.46 -6.00
N VAL A 63 -5.30 15.02 -5.08
CA VAL A 63 -5.61 13.94 -4.13
C VAL A 63 -6.68 14.40 -3.14
N GLU A 64 -7.74 13.60 -3.02
CA GLU A 64 -8.79 13.76 -2.00
C GLU A 64 -8.62 12.73 -0.88
N LYS A 65 -8.34 11.47 -1.25
CA LYS A 65 -8.20 10.37 -0.30
C LYS A 65 -7.20 9.32 -0.81
N VAL A 66 -6.36 8.84 0.10
CA VAL A 66 -5.45 7.72 -0.13
C VAL A 66 -5.89 6.55 0.76
N THR A 67 -5.86 5.33 0.25
CA THR A 67 -6.24 4.13 1.00
C THR A 67 -5.38 2.96 0.56
N PHE A 68 -4.74 2.28 1.51
CA PHE A 68 -4.00 1.05 1.25
C PHE A 68 -4.90 -0.15 1.52
N HIS A 69 -5.06 -1.03 0.54
CA HIS A 69 -5.82 -2.27 0.69
C HIS A 69 -4.86 -3.45 0.78
N GLU A 70 -4.55 -3.87 2.02
CA GLU A 70 -3.62 -4.95 2.35
C GLU A 70 -3.97 -6.26 1.61
N PHE A 71 -5.23 -6.68 1.63
CA PHE A 71 -5.65 -7.94 0.98
C PHE A 71 -5.46 -7.95 -0.54
N SER A 72 -5.68 -6.80 -1.18
CA SER A 72 -5.54 -6.68 -2.64
C SER A 72 -4.18 -6.17 -3.08
N ASN A 73 -3.26 -5.91 -2.14
CA ASN A 73 -1.91 -5.43 -2.43
C ASN A 73 -1.88 -4.16 -3.31
N ARG A 74 -2.78 -3.20 -3.03
CA ARG A 74 -3.01 -2.03 -3.88
C ARG A 74 -3.10 -0.73 -3.09
N LEU A 75 -2.52 0.32 -3.64
CA LEU A 75 -2.69 1.69 -3.17
C LEU A 75 -3.75 2.41 -4.00
N ARG A 76 -4.88 2.75 -3.37
CA ARG A 76 -5.96 3.54 -3.98
C ARG A 76 -5.75 5.02 -3.71
N ILE A 77 -5.71 5.83 -4.76
CA ILE A 77 -5.64 7.29 -4.67
C ILE A 77 -6.84 7.86 -5.42
N LYS A 78 -7.84 8.36 -4.67
CA LYS A 78 -9.02 9.05 -5.21
C LYS A 78 -8.71 10.54 -5.27
N GLY A 79 -9.03 11.16 -6.40
CA GLY A 79 -8.81 12.60 -6.58
C GLY A 79 -9.62 13.19 -7.74
N LYS A 80 -9.63 14.53 -7.80
CA LYS A 80 -10.21 15.27 -8.92
C LYS A 80 -9.22 15.34 -10.07
N ILE A 81 -9.69 15.16 -11.30
CA ILE A 81 -8.84 15.22 -12.49
C ILE A 81 -8.49 16.69 -12.79
N LEU A 82 -7.18 16.98 -12.82
CA LEU A 82 -6.63 18.28 -13.18
C LEU A 82 -6.17 18.32 -14.64
N GLU A 83 -5.52 17.25 -15.10
CA GLU A 83 -4.97 17.17 -16.46
C GLU A 83 -5.14 15.77 -17.04
N GLY A 84 -5.26 15.69 -18.36
CA GLY A 84 -5.46 14.46 -19.13
C GLY A 84 -5.80 14.78 -20.59
N PRO A 85 -5.87 13.77 -21.48
CA PRO A 85 -6.29 13.97 -22.86
C PRO A 85 -7.76 14.44 -22.90
N GLU A 86 -7.98 15.67 -23.36
CA GLU A 86 -9.27 16.36 -23.34
C GLU A 86 -10.39 15.56 -24.03
N ASP A 87 -10.06 14.88 -25.13
CA ASP A 87 -10.99 14.05 -25.91
C ASP A 87 -11.65 12.92 -25.11
N PHE A 88 -11.04 12.51 -23.99
CA PHE A 88 -11.45 11.31 -23.25
C PHE A 88 -11.71 11.57 -21.77
N VAL A 89 -11.58 12.82 -21.33
CA VAL A 89 -11.51 13.16 -19.91
C VAL A 89 -12.23 14.46 -19.61
N SER A 90 -13.22 14.41 -18.73
CA SER A 90 -13.86 15.60 -18.18
C SER A 90 -13.06 16.12 -16.97
N PHE A 91 -12.48 17.32 -17.10
CA PHE A 91 -11.80 17.99 -15.99
C PHE A 91 -12.73 18.26 -14.81
N GLY A 92 -12.18 18.26 -13.59
CA GLY A 92 -12.96 18.46 -12.37
C GLY A 92 -13.76 17.23 -11.90
N THR A 93 -13.93 16.22 -12.75
CA THR A 93 -14.53 14.93 -12.34
C THR A 93 -13.56 14.10 -11.50
N TYR A 94 -14.06 13.01 -10.91
CA TYR A 94 -13.27 12.15 -10.03
C TYR A 94 -12.71 10.93 -10.77
N HIS A 95 -11.48 10.57 -10.42
CA HIS A 95 -10.88 9.29 -10.79
C HIS A 95 -10.18 8.66 -9.58
N THR A 96 -9.95 7.36 -9.66
CA THR A 96 -9.17 6.64 -8.65
C THR A 96 -8.04 5.88 -9.33
N PHE A 97 -6.80 6.22 -8.99
CA PHE A 97 -5.66 5.38 -9.32
C PHE A 97 -5.65 4.17 -8.40
N ASN A 98 -5.45 2.99 -8.98
CA ASN A 98 -5.19 1.77 -8.23
C ASN A 98 -3.77 1.34 -8.61
N LEU A 99 -2.82 1.70 -7.75
CA LEU A 99 -1.41 1.46 -7.99
C LEU A 99 -1.00 0.07 -7.50
N GLU A 100 -0.20 -0.59 -8.33
CA GLU A 100 0.34 -1.93 -8.12
C GLU A 100 1.86 -1.92 -8.28
N VAL A 101 2.49 -3.03 -7.88
CA VAL A 101 3.91 -3.26 -8.14
C VAL A 101 4.21 -3.16 -9.64
N LEU A 102 5.41 -2.70 -9.97
CA LEU A 102 5.93 -2.39 -11.31
C LEU A 102 5.39 -1.11 -11.96
N GLN A 103 4.34 -0.49 -11.39
CA GLN A 103 3.82 0.77 -11.90
C GLN A 103 4.66 1.98 -11.48
N LYS A 104 4.47 3.10 -12.18
CA LYS A 104 5.14 4.37 -11.92
C LYS A 104 4.12 5.43 -11.50
N ILE A 105 4.52 6.28 -10.57
CA ILE A 105 3.75 7.46 -10.15
C ILE A 105 4.71 8.63 -9.99
N SER A 106 4.26 9.80 -10.44
CA SER A 106 4.88 11.09 -10.12
C SER A 106 4.05 11.78 -9.04
N ILE A 107 4.71 12.30 -8.02
CA ILE A 107 4.11 13.02 -6.91
C ILE A 107 4.63 14.44 -6.95
N ILE A 108 3.72 15.39 -6.95
CA ILE A 108 3.99 16.82 -6.95
C ILE A 108 3.39 17.37 -5.65
N LYS A 109 4.23 18.04 -4.87
CA LYS A 109 3.84 18.69 -3.63
C LYS A 109 4.12 20.19 -3.74
N GLU A 110 3.40 21.01 -2.99
CA GLU A 110 3.77 22.42 -2.84
C GLU A 110 5.17 22.56 -2.23
N ARG A 111 5.48 21.69 -1.27
CA ARG A 111 6.80 21.61 -0.65
C ARG A 111 7.05 20.20 -0.12
N TRP A 112 8.20 19.63 -0.47
CA TRP A 112 8.64 18.37 0.13
C TRP A 112 9.20 18.57 1.54
N LEU A 113 8.64 17.85 2.51
CA LEU A 113 9.18 17.81 3.86
C LEU A 113 10.42 16.89 3.90
N LYS A 114 11.39 17.23 4.76
CA LYS A 114 12.63 16.47 4.90
C LYS A 114 12.37 15.00 5.25
N HIS A 115 11.37 14.73 6.09
CA HIS A 115 11.01 13.36 6.48
C HIS A 115 10.40 12.56 5.32
N ASP A 116 9.64 13.19 4.42
CA ASP A 116 9.04 12.51 3.26
C ASP A 116 10.13 12.10 2.27
N ILE A 117 11.05 13.01 1.98
CA ILE A 117 12.22 12.73 1.14
C ILE A 117 13.07 11.61 1.76
N LYS A 118 13.30 11.68 3.08
CA LYS A 118 14.04 10.65 3.81
C LYS A 118 13.34 9.30 3.69
N ARG A 119 12.03 9.24 3.91
CA ARG A 119 11.22 8.01 3.78
C ARG A 119 11.29 7.42 2.38
N LEU A 120 11.14 8.25 1.34
CA LEU A 120 11.28 7.79 -0.05
C LEU A 120 12.68 7.23 -0.34
N LYS A 121 13.73 7.88 0.17
CA LYS A 121 15.12 7.41 0.01
C LYS A 121 15.39 6.12 0.77
N GLU A 122 14.88 5.99 1.99
CA GLU A 122 15.04 4.79 2.82
C GLU A 122 14.34 3.59 2.17
N SER A 123 13.08 3.73 1.77
CA SER A 123 12.34 2.70 1.04
C SER A 123 12.94 2.40 -0.35
N SER A 124 13.79 3.28 -0.88
CA SER A 124 14.54 3.02 -2.11
C SER A 124 15.83 2.23 -1.88
N LYS A 125 16.36 2.23 -0.66
CA LYS A 125 17.58 1.50 -0.28
C LYS A 125 17.29 0.19 0.42
N PHE A 126 16.18 0.11 1.14
CA PHE A 126 15.82 -1.02 1.98
C PHE A 126 15.14 -2.11 1.18
N GLU A 127 15.80 -3.28 1.11
CA GLU A 127 15.29 -4.50 0.50
C GLU A 127 14.95 -5.57 1.54
N SER A 128 14.88 -5.24 2.84
CA SER A 128 14.44 -6.22 3.85
C SER A 128 12.91 -6.28 3.91
N ASN A 129 12.34 -7.09 3.03
CA ASN A 129 11.05 -7.70 3.29
C ASN A 129 11.26 -8.67 4.47
N TYR A 130 11.10 -8.19 5.70
CA TYR A 130 11.15 -9.10 6.84
C TYR A 130 9.75 -9.68 7.04
N VAL A 131 9.73 -10.98 7.22
CA VAL A 131 8.55 -11.73 7.63
C VAL A 131 8.91 -12.37 8.95
N MET A 132 8.23 -11.95 10.01
CA MET A 132 8.49 -12.43 11.36
C MET A 132 7.27 -13.20 11.87
N ILE A 133 7.49 -14.35 12.47
CA ILE A 133 6.44 -15.05 13.23
C ILE A 133 6.57 -14.64 14.69
N PHE A 134 5.50 -14.11 15.25
CA PHE A 134 5.37 -13.75 16.65
C PHE A 134 4.46 -14.75 17.34
N ILE A 135 4.90 -15.26 18.50
CA ILE A 135 4.10 -16.19 19.30
C ILE A 135 3.98 -15.61 20.71
N ALA A 136 2.74 -15.28 21.11
CA ALA A 136 2.41 -14.92 22.49
C ALA A 136 1.85 -16.16 23.20
N ILE A 137 2.44 -16.55 24.32
CA ILE A 137 2.05 -17.75 25.08
C ILE A 137 1.71 -17.36 26.52
N GLU A 138 0.55 -17.82 26.98
CA GLU A 138 0.09 -17.78 28.37
C GLU A 138 -0.41 -19.19 28.77
N THR A 139 -0.65 -19.42 30.05
CA THR A 139 -1.24 -20.66 30.55
C THR A 139 -2.58 -20.93 29.85
N GLY A 140 -2.60 -21.94 28.99
CA GLY A 140 -3.80 -22.38 28.28
C GLY A 140 -4.15 -21.56 27.03
N LEU A 141 -3.29 -20.62 26.63
CA LEU A 141 -3.49 -19.80 25.44
C LEU A 141 -2.18 -19.61 24.69
N ALA A 142 -2.17 -19.85 23.39
CA ALA A 142 -1.08 -19.44 22.51
C ALA A 142 -1.66 -18.75 21.28
N THR A 143 -1.11 -17.60 20.89
CA THR A 143 -1.48 -16.90 19.65
C THR A 143 -0.26 -16.77 18.76
N ILE A 144 -0.40 -17.22 17.53
CA ILE A 144 0.61 -17.15 16.48
C ILE A 144 0.18 -16.05 15.50
N ALA A 145 1.06 -15.11 15.24
CA ALA A 145 0.85 -14.03 14.30
C ALA A 145 2.03 -13.89 13.33
N LEU A 146 1.74 -13.55 12.08
CA LEU A 146 2.71 -13.12 11.08
C LEU A 146 2.80 -11.59 11.12
N ILE A 147 3.99 -11.05 11.23
CA ILE A 147 4.27 -9.61 11.19
C ILE A 147 5.14 -9.34 9.96
N THR A 148 4.70 -8.38 9.16
CA THR A 148 5.46 -7.85 8.02
C THR A 148 5.68 -6.35 8.21
N ASN A 149 6.40 -5.72 7.30
CA ASN A 149 6.69 -4.28 7.35
C ASN A 149 5.43 -3.39 7.29
N PHE A 150 4.28 -3.92 6.86
CA PHE A 150 3.05 -3.17 6.62
C PHE A 150 1.77 -3.88 7.07
N SER A 151 1.86 -5.10 7.62
CA SER A 151 0.68 -5.83 8.08
C SER A 151 1.01 -6.68 9.29
N TYR A 152 -0.02 -6.99 10.07
CA TYR A 152 0.01 -8.08 11.04
C TYR A 152 -1.19 -9.00 10.75
N ASN A 153 -0.95 -10.30 10.73
CA ASN A 153 -1.98 -11.29 10.46
C ASN A 153 -1.96 -12.38 11.54
N ARG A 154 -3.06 -12.56 12.25
CA ARG A 154 -3.17 -13.62 13.25
C ARG A 154 -3.45 -14.95 12.54
N ILE A 155 -2.44 -15.84 12.54
CA ILE A 155 -2.51 -17.15 11.89
C ILE A 155 -3.41 -18.09 12.68
N ALA A 156 -3.19 -18.19 14.00
CA ALA A 156 -3.90 -19.14 14.83
C ALA A 156 -3.96 -18.69 16.30
N THR A 157 -5.01 -19.11 16.98
CA THR A 157 -5.12 -19.04 18.44
C THR A 157 -5.46 -20.43 18.96
N ILE A 158 -4.55 -20.99 19.75
CA ILE A 158 -4.69 -22.29 20.39
C ILE A 158 -5.16 -22.04 21.82
N LYS A 159 -6.30 -22.62 22.19
CA LYS A 159 -6.84 -22.58 23.56
C LYS A 159 -6.84 -23.99 24.13
N LYS A 160 -6.31 -24.15 25.33
CA LYS A 160 -6.33 -25.40 26.08
C LYS A 160 -6.68 -25.11 27.53
N ASN A 161 -7.63 -25.84 28.08
CA ASN A 161 -7.88 -25.79 29.51
C ASN A 161 -6.72 -26.50 30.23
N ILE A 162 -5.89 -25.75 30.96
CA ILE A 162 -4.79 -26.29 31.75
C ILE A 162 -5.24 -26.31 33.23
N PRO A 163 -5.45 -27.49 33.82
CA PRO A 163 -5.88 -27.59 35.21
C PRO A 163 -4.84 -26.99 36.17
N GLY A 164 -5.33 -26.28 37.19
CA GLY A 164 -4.49 -25.76 38.26
C GLY A 164 -3.79 -26.86 39.06
N LYS A 165 -2.78 -26.49 39.86
CA LYS A 165 -1.89 -27.42 40.58
C LYS A 165 -2.60 -28.42 41.51
N ARG A 166 -3.87 -28.19 41.87
CA ARG A 166 -4.68 -29.07 42.74
C ARG A 166 -5.27 -30.30 42.03
N TYR A 167 -5.22 -30.36 40.69
CA TYR A 167 -5.77 -31.46 39.91
C TYR A 167 -4.67 -32.41 39.43
N LYS A 168 -4.97 -33.73 39.41
CA LYS A 168 -4.04 -34.77 38.93
C LYS A 168 -3.75 -34.55 37.44
N GLN A 169 -2.54 -34.14 37.10
CA GLN A 169 -2.15 -33.84 35.72
C GLN A 169 -1.75 -35.13 34.97
N THR A 170 -2.56 -35.56 34.02
CA THR A 170 -2.34 -36.78 33.23
C THR A 170 -1.26 -36.64 32.15
N TYR A 171 -0.89 -35.41 31.77
CA TYR A 171 0.00 -35.11 30.64
C TYR A 171 1.45 -34.77 31.03
N ARG A 172 1.84 -35.01 32.28
CA ARG A 172 3.23 -34.83 32.71
C ARG A 172 4.05 -36.04 32.26
N ASN A 173 4.24 -36.20 30.95
CA ASN A 173 5.36 -37.00 30.47
C ASN A 173 6.62 -36.29 30.97
N LYS A 174 7.28 -36.89 31.97
CA LYS A 174 8.68 -36.58 32.28
C LYS A 174 9.40 -36.60 30.93
N ALA A 175 10.08 -35.50 30.58
CA ALA A 175 11.02 -35.54 29.49
C ALA A 175 11.88 -36.79 29.69
N LEU A 176 11.81 -37.70 28.73
CA LEU A 176 12.53 -38.97 28.76
C LEU A 176 14.02 -38.63 28.89
N THR A 177 14.60 -39.08 30.00
CA THR A 177 16.04 -39.33 30.19
C THR A 177 16.60 -40.15 29.05
#